data_AF-A0A1H8EPV3-F1
#
_entry.id   AF-A0A1H8EPV3-F1
#
_cell.length_a   1.000
_cell.length_b   1.000
_cell.length_c   1.000
_cell.angle_alpha   90.00
_cell.angle_beta   90.00
_cell.angle_gamma   90.00
#
_symmetry.space_group_name_H-M   'P 1'
#
loop_
_entity.id
_entity.type
_entity.pdbx_description
1 polymer ?
#
loop_
_entity_poly.entity_id
_entity_poly.type
_entity_poly.pdbx_seq_one_letter_code
_entity_poly.pdbx_strand_id
1 'polypeptide(L)'
;MNKIAAQALFLSLPVLLPAVASAALPTYDFKVVRSYPHDTQAFTEGLLYRDGILYESTGLNGKSSIRKVDLASGKVLQSKDIPPQYFGEGLTDWGDTLVGLTWQTQTGFVFDLKTFELKSQFAYPGEGWGLTHNGKELIMSDGTATLRFLDPKTFLEVRRIKVTADGIAVDQLNELEVVEGEIYANIWHTNTIARIDPATGKILGWIDFGKLYPEAGKGPNGENVMNGIAYDAEKKRLFVTGKLWPKIYEVKITPRK
;
A
#
# COMPACT_ATOMS: atom_id res chain seq x y z
N MET A 1 7.00 84.69 4.37
CA MET A 1 7.56 83.82 3.31
C MET A 1 7.17 82.37 3.64
N ASN A 2 6.05 81.89 3.10
CA ASN A 2 5.57 80.52 3.33
C ASN A 2 6.13 79.57 2.26
N LYS A 3 6.82 78.50 2.68
CA LYS A 3 7.22 77.40 1.79
C LYS A 3 6.18 76.28 1.88
N ILE A 4 5.64 75.90 0.72
CA ILE A 4 4.68 74.82 0.52
C ILE A 4 5.45 73.47 0.54
N ALA A 5 4.94 72.51 1.31
CA ALA A 5 5.45 71.14 1.35
C ALA A 5 4.82 70.30 0.23
N ALA A 6 5.65 69.60 -0.55
CA ALA A 6 5.20 68.65 -1.57
C ALA A 6 5.05 67.26 -0.94
N GLN A 7 3.83 66.72 -0.91
CA GLN A 7 3.57 65.32 -0.57
C GLN A 7 3.78 64.45 -1.83
N ALA A 8 4.68 63.48 -1.75
CA ALA A 8 4.86 62.46 -2.79
C ALA A 8 3.85 61.33 -2.57
N LEU A 9 2.96 61.13 -3.54
CA LEU A 9 2.02 60.01 -3.58
C LEU A 9 2.75 58.78 -4.13
N PHE A 10 3.01 57.76 -3.30
CA PHE A 10 3.51 56.47 -3.76
C PHE A 10 2.33 55.61 -4.24
N LEU A 11 2.23 55.43 -5.56
CA LEU A 11 1.35 54.45 -6.19
C LEU A 11 1.97 53.05 -6.04
N SER A 12 1.39 52.23 -5.16
CA SER A 12 1.70 50.80 -5.07
C SER A 12 1.07 50.06 -6.25
N LEU A 13 1.89 49.63 -7.22
CA LEU A 13 1.48 48.70 -8.26
C LEU A 13 1.33 47.29 -7.65
N PRO A 14 0.21 46.59 -7.89
CA PRO A 14 0.06 45.21 -7.43
C PRO A 14 1.01 44.31 -8.21
N VAL A 15 1.88 43.61 -7.50
CA VAL A 15 2.72 42.54 -8.06
C VAL A 15 1.81 41.33 -8.30
N LEU A 16 1.42 41.08 -9.55
CA LEU A 16 0.83 39.80 -9.95
C LEU A 16 1.94 38.74 -9.90
N LEU A 17 1.90 37.89 -8.87
CA LEU A 17 2.67 36.65 -8.88
C LEU A 17 2.05 35.70 -9.93
N PRO A 18 2.84 35.14 -10.86
CA PRO A 18 2.33 34.17 -11.81
C PRO A 18 1.81 32.95 -11.05
N ALA A 19 0.55 32.58 -11.28
CA ALA A 19 0.01 31.32 -10.83
C ALA A 19 0.77 30.20 -11.55
N VAL A 20 1.59 29.45 -10.81
CA VAL A 20 2.23 28.24 -11.32
C VAL A 20 1.12 27.22 -11.51
N ALA A 21 0.72 26.95 -12.75
CA ALA A 21 -0.19 25.87 -13.06
C ALA A 21 0.48 24.55 -12.62
N SER A 22 -0.08 23.86 -11.63
CA SER A 22 0.36 22.51 -11.28
C SER A 22 0.05 21.61 -12.48
N ALA A 23 1.08 21.01 -13.07
CA ALA A 23 0.88 19.99 -14.08
C ALA A 23 0.18 18.79 -13.42
N ALA A 24 -0.90 18.29 -14.02
CA ALA A 24 -1.62 17.14 -13.49
C ALA A 24 -0.67 15.95 -13.28
N LEU A 25 -0.85 15.24 -12.18
CA LEU A 25 -0.05 14.06 -11.86
C LEU A 25 -0.09 13.04 -13.01
N PRO A 26 1.05 12.45 -13.39
CA PRO A 26 1.09 11.49 -14.48
C PRO A 26 0.26 10.26 -14.12
N THR A 27 -0.49 9.75 -15.09
CA THR A 27 -1.19 8.47 -14.97
C THR A 27 -0.50 7.43 -15.83
N TYR A 28 -0.49 6.19 -15.34
CA TYR A 28 0.10 5.03 -15.99
C TYR A 28 -0.97 4.00 -16.26
N ASP A 29 -0.88 3.39 -17.43
CA ASP A 29 -1.59 2.16 -17.77
C ASP A 29 -0.72 0.95 -17.40
N PHE A 30 -1.25 -0.24 -17.67
CA PHE A 30 -0.53 -1.49 -17.49
C PHE A 30 -0.69 -2.41 -18.70
N LYS A 31 0.21 -3.40 -18.80
CA LYS A 31 0.07 -4.57 -19.67
C LYS A 31 0.18 -5.83 -18.82
N VAL A 32 -0.77 -6.75 -18.96
CA VAL A 32 -0.65 -8.07 -18.34
C VAL A 32 0.44 -8.84 -19.07
N VAL A 33 1.45 -9.29 -18.33
CA VAL A 33 2.52 -10.16 -18.82
C VAL A 33 2.12 -11.62 -18.66
N ARG A 34 1.55 -11.96 -17.50
CA ARG A 34 1.08 -13.31 -17.17
C ARG A 34 -0.03 -13.23 -16.12
N SER A 35 -0.88 -14.25 -16.08
CA SER A 35 -1.83 -14.48 -14.99
C SER A 35 -1.57 -15.82 -14.33
N TYR A 36 -1.73 -15.89 -13.01
CA TYR A 36 -1.56 -17.07 -12.19
C TYR A 36 -2.86 -17.39 -11.44
N PRO A 37 -3.15 -18.66 -11.10
CA PRO A 37 -4.29 -18.99 -10.26
C PRO A 37 -4.19 -18.34 -8.87
N HIS A 38 -5.32 -17.92 -8.32
CA HIS A 38 -5.46 -17.42 -6.96
C HIS A 38 -6.66 -18.08 -6.27
N ASP A 39 -6.58 -18.23 -4.95
CA ASP A 39 -7.66 -18.83 -4.16
C ASP A 39 -8.86 -17.86 -4.08
N THR A 40 -10.00 -18.25 -4.65
CA THR A 40 -11.23 -17.44 -4.62
C THR A 40 -11.87 -17.34 -3.23
N GLN A 41 -11.31 -18.01 -2.22
CA GLN A 41 -11.70 -17.87 -0.82
C GLN A 41 -10.73 -16.97 -0.01
N ALA A 42 -9.63 -16.53 -0.62
CA ALA A 42 -8.65 -15.65 0.03
C ALA A 42 -9.15 -14.20 0.03
N PHE A 43 -9.45 -13.67 1.21
CA PHE A 43 -9.74 -12.26 1.41
C PHE A 43 -8.42 -11.52 1.62
N THR A 44 -7.69 -11.24 0.53
CA THR A 44 -6.30 -10.73 0.57
C THR A 44 -6.19 -9.38 1.26
N GLU A 45 -5.36 -9.31 2.31
CA GLU A 45 -5.06 -8.07 3.06
C GLU A 45 -3.58 -7.70 3.11
N GLY A 46 -2.69 -8.62 2.75
CA GLY A 46 -1.28 -8.35 2.55
C GLY A 46 -0.67 -9.35 1.59
N LEU A 47 0.18 -8.90 0.68
CA LEU A 47 0.84 -9.75 -0.30
C LEU A 47 2.32 -9.34 -0.41
N LEU A 48 3.23 -10.30 -0.44
CA LEU A 48 4.63 -10.02 -0.74
C LEU A 48 5.26 -11.16 -1.54
N TYR A 49 6.29 -10.83 -2.31
CA TYR A 49 7.05 -11.79 -3.08
C TYR A 49 8.46 -11.91 -2.52
N ARG A 50 8.88 -13.14 -2.22
CA ARG A 50 10.23 -13.42 -1.72
C ARG A 50 10.73 -14.77 -2.19
N ASP A 51 11.94 -14.80 -2.75
CA ASP A 51 12.71 -16.01 -3.08
C ASP A 51 11.91 -17.06 -3.89
N GLY A 52 11.14 -16.63 -4.90
CA GLY A 52 10.33 -17.56 -5.70
C GLY A 52 8.89 -17.74 -5.22
N ILE A 53 8.56 -17.27 -4.02
CA ILE A 53 7.36 -17.60 -3.27
C ILE A 53 6.52 -16.36 -3.02
N LEU A 54 5.20 -16.53 -3.01
CA LEU A 54 4.30 -15.53 -2.47
C LEU A 54 4.00 -15.82 -1.00
N TYR A 55 3.98 -14.77 -0.20
CA TYR A 55 3.40 -14.82 1.14
C TYR A 55 2.17 -13.92 1.15
N GLU A 56 1.10 -14.41 1.79
CA GLU A 56 -0.19 -13.74 1.78
C GLU A 56 -0.78 -13.74 3.20
N SER A 57 -1.32 -12.62 3.61
CA SER A 57 -2.22 -12.51 4.76
C SER A 57 -3.65 -12.38 4.26
N THR A 58 -4.55 -13.16 4.86
CA THR A 58 -5.97 -13.10 4.57
C THR A 58 -6.77 -12.63 5.77
N GLY A 59 -7.80 -11.83 5.53
CA GLY A 59 -8.72 -11.31 6.53
C GLY A 59 -9.91 -12.20 6.84
N LEU A 60 -10.91 -11.61 7.51
CA LEU A 60 -12.14 -12.19 8.09
C LEU A 60 -11.90 -12.89 9.44
N ASN A 61 -12.60 -12.41 10.49
CA ASN A 61 -12.55 -13.01 11.84
C ASN A 61 -12.88 -14.49 11.79
N GLY A 62 -12.06 -15.31 12.47
CA GLY A 62 -12.18 -16.76 12.48
C GLY A 62 -11.76 -17.47 11.18
N LYS A 63 -11.30 -16.73 10.16
CA LYS A 63 -10.79 -17.26 8.88
C LYS A 63 -9.44 -16.67 8.47
N SER A 64 -8.93 -15.70 9.24
CA SER A 64 -7.69 -15.02 8.93
C SER A 64 -6.50 -15.97 9.03
N SER A 65 -5.55 -15.85 8.11
CA SER A 65 -4.41 -16.76 8.02
C SER A 65 -3.21 -16.11 7.35
N ILE A 66 -2.01 -16.59 7.68
CA ILE A 66 -0.79 -16.31 6.93
C ILE A 66 -0.45 -17.53 6.10
N ARG A 67 -0.15 -17.32 4.82
CA ARG A 67 0.00 -18.37 3.82
C ARG A 67 1.33 -18.22 3.10
N LYS A 68 1.95 -19.36 2.81
CA LYS A 68 3.03 -19.50 1.84
C LYS A 68 2.42 -20.11 0.58
N VAL A 69 2.54 -19.46 -0.56
CA VAL A 69 1.83 -19.83 -1.79
C VAL A 69 2.82 -20.01 -2.94
N ASP A 70 2.68 -21.11 -3.65
CA ASP A 70 3.39 -21.32 -4.92
C ASP A 70 2.76 -20.41 -5.99
N LEU A 71 3.53 -19.45 -6.50
CA LEU A 71 3.06 -18.48 -7.50
C LEU A 71 2.50 -19.16 -8.76
N ALA A 72 3.16 -20.22 -9.24
CA ALA A 72 2.80 -20.83 -10.53
C ALA A 72 1.43 -21.53 -10.49
N SER A 73 1.17 -22.27 -9.43
CA SER A 73 -0.05 -23.08 -9.27
C SER A 73 -1.13 -22.41 -8.43
N GLY A 74 -0.80 -21.40 -7.62
CA GLY A 74 -1.67 -20.82 -6.61
C GLY A 74 -1.89 -21.73 -5.39
N LYS A 75 -1.14 -22.85 -5.29
CA LYS A 75 -1.30 -23.80 -4.18
C LYS A 75 -0.70 -23.24 -2.90
N VAL A 76 -1.49 -23.29 -1.81
CA VAL A 76 -1.00 -23.04 -0.46
C VAL A 76 -0.05 -24.17 -0.05
N LEU A 77 1.21 -23.83 0.17
CA LEU A 77 2.28 -24.74 0.59
C LEU A 77 2.35 -24.89 2.10
N GLN A 78 2.02 -23.83 2.83
CA GLN A 78 2.00 -23.76 4.29
C GLN A 78 1.00 -22.68 4.71
N SER A 79 0.28 -22.92 5.80
CA SER A 79 -0.67 -21.96 6.35
C SER A 79 -0.61 -21.98 7.87
N LYS A 80 -0.87 -20.82 8.47
CA LYS A 80 -1.08 -20.66 9.91
C LYS A 80 -2.30 -19.78 10.13
N ASP A 81 -3.30 -20.33 10.81
CA ASP A 81 -4.47 -19.55 11.19
C ASP A 81 -4.09 -18.50 12.25
N ILE A 82 -4.60 -17.30 12.06
CA ILE A 82 -4.55 -16.22 13.06
C ILE A 82 -5.69 -16.47 14.05
N PRO A 83 -5.49 -16.27 15.38
CA PRO A 83 -6.53 -16.54 16.37
C PRO A 83 -7.85 -15.81 16.03
N PRO A 84 -9.01 -16.44 16.28
CA PRO A 84 -10.30 -16.05 15.68
C PRO A 84 -10.81 -14.67 16.08
N GLN A 85 -10.30 -14.10 17.19
CA GLN A 85 -10.61 -12.74 17.63
C GLN A 85 -9.94 -11.64 16.80
N TYR A 86 -8.99 -12.00 15.95
CA TYR A 86 -8.23 -11.07 15.12
C TYR A 86 -8.66 -11.16 13.65
N PHE A 87 -8.76 -10.00 13.01
CA PHE A 87 -8.84 -9.85 11.57
C PHE A 87 -7.42 -9.58 11.06
N GLY A 88 -6.84 -10.50 10.30
CA GLY A 88 -5.49 -10.35 9.74
C GLY A 88 -5.46 -9.30 8.63
N GLU A 89 -4.43 -8.47 8.61
CA GLU A 89 -4.28 -7.36 7.66
C GLU A 89 -2.92 -7.46 6.94
N GLY A 90 -2.26 -6.34 6.65
CA GLY A 90 -0.99 -6.23 5.94
C GLY A 90 0.13 -7.09 6.52
N LEU A 91 1.00 -7.56 5.63
CA LEU A 91 2.07 -8.50 5.91
C LEU A 91 3.32 -8.09 5.14
N THR A 92 4.45 -8.04 5.82
CA THR A 92 5.76 -7.87 5.18
C THR A 92 6.76 -8.82 5.83
N ASP A 93 7.85 -9.14 5.14
CA ASP A 93 8.97 -9.84 5.75
C ASP A 93 9.91 -8.87 6.47
N TRP A 94 10.73 -9.38 7.38
CA TRP A 94 11.85 -8.63 7.95
C TRP A 94 12.92 -9.62 8.41
N GLY A 95 14.04 -9.69 7.68
CA GLY A 95 15.08 -10.69 7.92
C GLY A 95 14.53 -12.11 7.78
N ASP A 96 14.52 -12.89 8.85
CA ASP A 96 13.98 -14.27 8.89
C ASP A 96 12.56 -14.34 9.49
N THR A 97 11.86 -13.21 9.57
CA THR A 97 10.50 -13.13 10.12
C THR A 97 9.48 -12.60 9.12
N LEU A 98 8.21 -12.88 9.39
CA LEU A 98 7.06 -12.19 8.83
C LEU A 98 6.44 -11.32 9.92
N VAL A 99 6.15 -10.07 9.59
CA VAL A 99 5.46 -9.11 10.45
C VAL A 99 4.07 -8.90 9.87
N GLY A 100 3.04 -9.15 10.67
CA GLY A 100 1.64 -9.01 10.26
C GLY A 100 0.86 -8.07 11.16
N LEU A 101 -0.07 -7.33 10.59
CA LEU A 101 -0.99 -6.44 11.29
C LEU A 101 -2.35 -7.11 11.53
N THR A 102 -3.13 -6.47 12.37
CA THR A 102 -4.56 -6.71 12.53
C THR A 102 -5.36 -5.43 12.37
N TRP A 103 -6.64 -5.56 12.00
CA TRP A 103 -7.46 -4.40 11.67
C TRP A 103 -7.67 -3.44 12.84
N GLN A 104 -8.51 -3.81 13.81
CA GLN A 104 -8.96 -2.90 14.88
C GLN A 104 -8.40 -3.25 16.27
N THR A 105 -7.79 -4.41 16.38
CA THR A 105 -7.34 -4.98 17.66
C THR A 105 -6.01 -4.43 18.13
N GLN A 106 -5.41 -3.47 17.42
CA GLN A 106 -4.21 -2.74 17.86
C GLN A 106 -3.04 -3.67 18.22
N THR A 107 -2.96 -4.82 17.54
CA THR A 107 -2.03 -5.90 17.83
C THR A 107 -1.36 -6.33 16.53
N GLY A 108 -0.02 -6.40 16.54
CA GLY A 108 0.76 -6.98 15.46
C GLY A 108 1.45 -8.25 15.91
N PHE A 109 1.80 -9.09 14.95
CA PHE A 109 2.43 -10.38 15.16
C PHE A 109 3.75 -10.48 14.43
N VAL A 110 4.70 -11.17 15.03
CA VAL A 110 5.96 -11.55 14.38
C VAL A 110 6.02 -13.07 14.34
N PHE A 111 6.08 -13.63 13.15
CA PHE A 111 6.20 -15.06 12.90
C PHE A 111 7.57 -15.39 12.33
N ASP A 112 8.08 -16.58 12.62
CA ASP A 112 9.22 -17.12 11.88
C ASP A 112 8.83 -17.42 10.43
N LEU A 113 9.65 -16.97 9.48
CA LEU A 113 9.35 -17.07 8.05
C LEU A 113 9.25 -18.52 7.55
N LYS A 114 10.00 -19.45 8.15
CA LYS A 114 10.09 -20.83 7.69
C LYS A 114 9.00 -21.71 8.31
N THR A 115 8.72 -21.49 9.59
CA THR A 115 7.86 -22.37 10.39
C THR A 115 6.47 -21.78 10.65
N PHE A 116 6.31 -20.46 10.50
CA PHE A 116 5.13 -19.69 10.94
C PHE A 116 4.87 -19.81 12.45
N GLU A 117 5.88 -20.17 13.24
CA GLU A 117 5.81 -20.08 14.69
C GLU A 117 5.73 -18.62 15.12
N LEU A 118 4.76 -18.31 15.98
CA LEU A 118 4.66 -17.00 16.60
C LEU A 118 5.87 -16.76 17.50
N LYS A 119 6.65 -15.72 17.22
CA LYS A 119 7.82 -15.30 17.99
C LYS A 119 7.49 -14.20 18.98
N SER A 120 6.68 -13.22 18.58
CA SER A 120 6.26 -12.14 19.48
C SER A 120 4.98 -11.45 19.01
N GLN A 121 4.42 -10.64 19.90
CA GLN A 121 3.34 -9.70 19.62
C GLN A 121 3.80 -8.30 19.99
N PHE A 122 3.24 -7.30 19.32
CA PHE A 122 3.46 -5.89 19.63
C PHE A 122 2.14 -5.13 19.56
N ALA A 123 2.07 -3.99 20.23
CA ALA A 123 0.90 -3.12 20.21
C ALA A 123 1.19 -1.87 19.39
N TYR A 124 0.15 -1.35 18.73
CA TYR A 124 0.20 -0.06 18.05
C TYR A 124 -1.15 0.64 18.20
N PRO A 125 -1.19 1.98 18.25
CA PRO A 125 -2.45 2.72 18.33
C PRO A 125 -3.20 2.73 17.00
N GLY A 126 -4.53 2.78 17.04
CA GLY A 126 -5.38 2.90 15.84
C GLY A 126 -5.49 1.62 15.01
N GLU A 127 -5.96 1.74 13.78
CA GLU A 127 -6.09 0.59 12.88
C GLU A 127 -4.74 0.23 12.23
N GLY A 128 -4.63 -0.98 11.66
CA GLY A 128 -3.54 -1.39 10.77
C GLY A 128 -4.12 -1.98 9.50
N TRP A 129 -3.71 -1.49 8.34
CA TRP A 129 -4.19 -1.92 7.02
C TRP A 129 -3.03 -2.55 6.25
N GLY A 130 -2.33 -1.82 5.38
CA GLY A 130 -1.16 -2.33 4.67
C GLY A 130 0.15 -2.24 5.46
N LEU A 131 1.10 -3.12 5.14
CA LEU A 131 2.44 -3.14 5.73
C LEU A 131 3.48 -3.55 4.67
N THR A 132 4.56 -2.77 4.54
CA THR A 132 5.73 -3.08 3.70
C THR A 132 7.00 -2.56 4.40
N HIS A 133 8.16 -2.57 3.74
CA HIS A 133 9.37 -1.95 4.27
C HIS A 133 10.31 -1.42 3.19
N ASN A 134 11.17 -0.48 3.56
CA ASN A 134 12.26 0.02 2.70
C ASN A 134 13.65 -0.54 3.07
N GLY A 135 13.71 -1.60 3.90
CA GLY A 135 14.95 -2.18 4.40
C GLY A 135 15.59 -1.44 5.57
N LYS A 136 15.01 -0.32 6.00
CA LYS A 136 15.42 0.45 7.19
C LYS A 136 14.32 0.49 8.25
N GLU A 137 13.09 0.67 7.82
CA GLU A 137 11.91 0.89 8.65
C GLU A 137 10.71 0.16 8.01
N LEU A 138 9.79 -0.31 8.85
CA LEU A 138 8.49 -0.81 8.39
C LEU A 138 7.61 0.39 8.05
N ILE A 139 6.71 0.22 7.08
CA ILE A 139 5.82 1.28 6.58
C ILE A 139 4.40 0.75 6.65
N MET A 140 3.55 1.44 7.40
CA MET A 140 2.20 1.01 7.71
C MET A 140 1.18 2.06 7.27
N SER A 141 0.09 1.60 6.64
CA SER A 141 -1.13 2.38 6.40
C SER A 141 -2.24 1.96 7.37
N ASP A 142 -3.28 2.76 7.46
CA ASP A 142 -4.42 2.55 8.36
C ASP A 142 -5.74 3.10 7.78
N GLY A 143 -5.85 3.15 6.45
CA GLY A 143 -7.01 3.72 5.75
C GLY A 143 -7.08 5.25 5.79
N THR A 144 -6.25 5.92 6.60
CA THR A 144 -6.15 7.40 6.57
C THR A 144 -5.17 7.87 5.50
N ALA A 145 -5.02 9.19 5.35
CA ALA A 145 -4.00 9.79 4.50
C ALA A 145 -2.59 9.80 5.13
N THR A 146 -2.32 8.98 6.14
CA THR A 146 -1.04 8.95 6.85
C THR A 146 -0.35 7.61 6.65
N LEU A 147 0.95 7.65 6.33
CA LEU A 147 1.81 6.48 6.45
C LEU A 147 2.71 6.62 7.67
N ARG A 148 2.69 5.62 8.53
CA ARG A 148 3.51 5.53 9.73
C ARG A 148 4.74 4.68 9.43
N PHE A 149 5.89 5.14 9.88
CA PHE A 149 7.14 4.40 9.76
C PHE A 149 7.57 3.91 11.14
N LEU A 150 7.79 2.61 11.25
CA LEU A 150 8.05 1.94 12.52
C LEU A 150 9.48 1.44 12.56
N ASP A 151 10.12 1.56 13.74
CA ASP A 151 11.37 0.87 14.02
C ASP A 151 11.09 -0.65 14.04
N PRO A 152 11.81 -1.46 13.26
CA PRO A 152 11.50 -2.88 13.08
C PRO A 152 11.87 -3.75 14.30
N LYS A 153 12.56 -3.19 15.30
CA LYS A 153 12.94 -3.92 16.53
C LYS A 153 11.96 -3.65 17.66
N THR A 154 11.49 -2.41 17.76
CA THR A 154 10.61 -1.95 18.85
C THR A 154 9.15 -1.81 18.41
N PHE A 155 8.89 -1.77 17.11
CA PHE A 155 7.60 -1.49 16.48
C PHE A 155 7.00 -0.12 16.85
N LEU A 156 7.81 0.75 17.45
CA LEU A 156 7.41 2.12 17.76
C LEU A 156 7.54 3.01 16.53
N GLU A 157 6.60 3.92 16.37
CA GLU A 157 6.64 4.89 15.29
C GLU A 157 7.83 5.84 15.45
N VAL A 158 8.66 5.93 14.41
CA VAL A 158 9.82 6.82 14.34
C VAL A 158 9.55 8.09 13.54
N ARG A 159 8.60 8.03 12.60
CA ARG A 159 8.10 9.19 11.84
C ARG A 159 6.79 8.83 11.14
N ARG A 160 6.14 9.85 10.59
CA ARG A 160 5.00 9.69 9.68
C ARG A 160 5.06 10.71 8.55
N ILE A 161 4.39 10.40 7.45
CA ILE A 161 4.16 11.32 6.33
C ILE A 161 2.67 11.41 6.04
N LYS A 162 2.23 12.56 5.53
CA LYS A 162 0.87 12.73 5.01
C LYS A 162 0.89 12.58 3.50
N VAL A 163 0.10 11.65 2.99
CA VAL A 163 -0.02 11.38 1.56
C VAL A 163 -0.90 12.43 0.90
N THR A 164 -0.39 13.04 -0.17
CA THR A 164 -1.11 14.10 -0.89
C THR A 164 -0.97 14.01 -2.40
N ALA A 165 -2.04 14.32 -3.12
CA ALA A 165 -2.05 14.63 -4.54
C ALA A 165 -2.33 16.13 -4.71
N ASP A 166 -1.41 16.88 -5.31
CA ASP A 166 -1.53 18.33 -5.49
C ASP A 166 -1.86 19.09 -4.18
N GLY A 167 -1.31 18.62 -3.06
CA GLY A 167 -1.54 19.19 -1.72
C GLY A 167 -2.84 18.77 -1.03
N ILE A 168 -3.70 18.02 -1.73
CA ILE A 168 -4.94 17.47 -1.17
C ILE A 168 -4.64 16.09 -0.57
N ALA A 169 -5.11 15.85 0.66
CA ALA A 169 -4.93 14.57 1.33
C ALA A 169 -5.62 13.43 0.56
N VAL A 170 -4.94 12.30 0.41
CA VAL A 170 -5.52 11.07 -0.17
C VAL A 170 -5.60 10.03 0.92
N ASP A 171 -6.82 9.67 1.31
CA ASP A 171 -7.13 8.63 2.27
C ASP A 171 -7.37 7.27 1.58
N GLN A 172 -7.88 6.29 2.33
CA GLN A 172 -8.12 4.93 1.88
C GLN A 172 -6.86 4.18 1.42
N LEU A 173 -5.71 4.58 1.94
CA LEU A 173 -4.45 3.87 1.74
C LEU A 173 -4.57 2.48 2.38
N ASN A 174 -4.55 1.45 1.55
CA ASN A 174 -4.71 0.07 1.97
C ASN A 174 -3.39 -0.68 1.81
N GLU A 175 -3.37 -1.81 1.12
CA GLU A 175 -2.16 -2.62 0.95
C GLU A 175 -1.01 -1.83 0.30
N LEU A 176 0.22 -2.12 0.75
CA LEU A 176 1.42 -1.37 0.42
C LEU A 176 2.51 -2.29 -0.14
N GLU A 177 3.32 -1.75 -1.06
CA GLU A 177 4.58 -2.39 -1.47
C GLU A 177 5.65 -1.36 -1.81
N VAL A 178 6.92 -1.62 -1.48
CA VAL A 178 8.03 -0.77 -1.93
C VAL A 178 8.56 -1.23 -3.28
N VAL A 179 8.40 -0.39 -4.30
CA VAL A 179 8.77 -0.67 -5.70
C VAL A 179 9.79 0.35 -6.17
N GLU A 180 11.02 -0.11 -6.42
CA GLU A 180 12.14 0.73 -6.90
C GLU A 180 12.34 2.05 -6.11
N GLY A 181 12.08 2.03 -4.80
CA GLY A 181 12.27 3.17 -3.90
C GLY A 181 11.02 4.04 -3.69
N GLU A 182 9.91 3.74 -4.36
CA GLU A 182 8.62 4.38 -4.15
C GLU A 182 7.71 3.47 -3.31
N ILE A 183 6.77 4.06 -2.57
CA ILE A 183 5.70 3.30 -1.91
C ILE A 183 4.53 3.21 -2.88
N TYR A 184 4.15 2.00 -3.26
CA TYR A 184 2.92 1.73 -3.97
C TYR A 184 1.84 1.45 -2.93
N ALA A 185 0.67 2.06 -3.09
CA ALA A 185 -0.46 1.85 -2.19
C ALA A 185 -1.74 1.60 -3.00
N ASN A 186 -2.45 0.51 -2.70
CA ASN A 186 -3.84 0.38 -3.12
C ASN A 186 -4.67 1.50 -2.48
N ILE A 187 -5.62 2.05 -3.24
CA ILE A 187 -6.65 2.93 -2.70
C ILE A 187 -7.95 2.12 -2.61
N TRP A 188 -8.43 1.87 -1.39
CA TRP A 188 -9.57 0.99 -1.13
C TRP A 188 -10.83 1.44 -1.90
N HIS A 189 -11.61 0.46 -2.39
CA HIS A 189 -12.74 0.64 -3.31
C HIS A 189 -12.45 1.34 -4.65
N THR A 190 -11.17 1.48 -5.02
CA THR A 190 -10.79 1.89 -6.37
C THR A 190 -10.00 0.78 -7.06
N ASN A 191 -9.79 0.94 -8.37
CA ASN A 191 -8.85 0.11 -9.13
C ASN A 191 -7.56 0.91 -9.42
N THR A 192 -7.07 1.67 -8.45
CA THR A 192 -5.93 2.55 -8.61
C THR A 192 -4.87 2.25 -7.56
N ILE A 193 -3.60 2.30 -8.00
CA ILE A 193 -2.44 2.33 -7.10
C ILE A 193 -1.83 3.73 -7.13
N ALA A 194 -1.59 4.31 -5.97
CA ALA A 194 -0.81 5.53 -5.81
C ALA A 194 0.69 5.20 -5.76
N ARG A 195 1.51 5.94 -6.52
CA ARG A 195 2.97 5.93 -6.39
C ARG A 195 3.38 7.08 -5.49
N ILE A 196 3.97 6.80 -4.34
CA ILE A 196 4.18 7.77 -3.26
C ILE A 196 5.67 7.92 -3.00
N ASP A 197 6.14 9.17 -2.95
CA ASP A 197 7.48 9.50 -2.45
C ASP A 197 7.57 9.24 -0.93
N PRO A 198 8.42 8.31 -0.46
CA PRO A 198 8.52 7.96 0.96
C PRO A 198 9.10 9.07 1.85
N ALA A 199 9.78 10.05 1.26
CA ALA A 199 10.36 11.18 1.98
C ALA A 199 9.33 12.29 2.21
N THR A 200 8.46 12.55 1.23
CA THR A 200 7.57 13.71 1.25
C THR A 200 6.09 13.38 1.40
N GLY A 201 5.66 12.15 1.09
CA GLY A 201 4.25 11.76 0.98
C GLY A 201 3.56 12.29 -0.28
N LYS A 202 4.28 12.96 -1.18
CA LYS A 202 3.69 13.40 -2.45
C LYS A 202 3.45 12.20 -3.35
N ILE A 203 2.25 12.13 -3.92
CA ILE A 203 1.97 11.19 -4.99
C ILE A 203 2.72 11.65 -6.24
N LEU A 204 3.55 10.75 -6.78
CA LEU A 204 4.36 10.92 -7.98
C LEU A 204 3.59 10.54 -9.24
N GLY A 205 2.54 9.75 -9.11
CA GLY A 205 1.66 9.36 -10.19
C GLY A 205 0.65 8.30 -9.78
N TRP A 206 -0.29 8.03 -10.68
CA TRP A 206 -1.35 7.05 -10.50
C TRP A 206 -1.18 5.90 -11.46
N ILE A 207 -1.44 4.67 -11.02
CA ILE A 207 -1.51 3.51 -11.90
C ILE A 207 -2.96 3.05 -11.92
N ASP A 208 -3.58 3.12 -13.09
CA ASP A 208 -5.00 2.84 -13.27
C ASP A 208 -5.20 1.41 -13.80
N PHE A 209 -5.76 0.58 -12.94
CA PHE A 209 -6.14 -0.80 -13.18
C PHE A 209 -7.64 -0.94 -13.43
N GLY A 210 -8.38 0.12 -13.77
CA GLY A 210 -9.83 0.06 -14.02
C GLY A 210 -10.24 -0.90 -15.15
N LYS A 211 -9.30 -1.23 -16.05
CA LYS A 211 -9.47 -2.24 -17.12
C LYS A 211 -9.04 -3.65 -16.70
N LEU A 212 -8.41 -3.80 -15.54
CA LEU A 212 -7.98 -5.08 -15.00
C LEU A 212 -9.18 -5.75 -14.35
N TYR A 213 -9.71 -6.75 -15.06
CA TYR A 213 -10.67 -7.72 -14.53
C TYR A 213 -12.00 -7.16 -13.99
N PRO A 214 -12.92 -6.70 -14.87
CA PRO A 214 -14.23 -6.19 -14.46
C PRO A 214 -15.20 -7.27 -13.92
N GLU A 215 -14.82 -8.55 -13.97
CA GLU A 215 -15.69 -9.71 -13.73
C GLU A 215 -15.29 -10.54 -12.50
N ALA A 216 -14.72 -9.92 -11.46
CA ALA A 216 -14.43 -10.60 -10.18
C ALA A 216 -15.66 -11.18 -9.45
N GLY A 217 -16.84 -11.13 -10.06
CA GLY A 217 -18.12 -11.47 -9.46
C GLY A 217 -18.60 -10.34 -8.54
N LYS A 218 -19.56 -10.64 -7.68
CA LYS A 218 -19.84 -9.82 -6.49
C LYS A 218 -19.44 -10.67 -5.30
N GLY A 219 -18.35 -10.32 -4.64
CA GLY A 219 -18.02 -10.89 -3.34
C GLY A 219 -19.12 -10.56 -2.33
N PRO A 220 -19.10 -11.14 -1.12
CA PRO A 220 -20.01 -10.72 -0.05
C PRO A 220 -19.96 -9.19 0.09
N ASN A 221 -21.11 -8.54 0.00
CA ASN A 221 -21.27 -7.08 0.12
C ASN A 221 -20.46 -6.21 -0.87
N GLY A 222 -19.92 -6.78 -1.95
CA GLY A 222 -19.09 -6.02 -2.91
C GLY A 222 -17.62 -5.88 -2.51
N GLU A 223 -17.15 -6.66 -1.52
CA GLU A 223 -15.79 -6.59 -1.00
C GLU A 223 -14.74 -7.35 -1.82
N ASN A 224 -15.06 -7.78 -3.04
CA ASN A 224 -14.10 -8.39 -3.98
C ASN A 224 -13.29 -7.33 -4.75
N VAL A 225 -12.72 -6.38 -4.00
CA VAL A 225 -11.99 -5.23 -4.52
C VAL A 225 -10.53 -5.55 -4.80
N MET A 226 -9.89 -4.74 -5.64
CA MET A 226 -8.44 -4.79 -5.85
C MET A 226 -7.72 -4.49 -4.51
N ASN A 227 -6.82 -5.40 -4.11
CA ASN A 227 -5.99 -5.29 -2.91
C ASN A 227 -4.90 -6.36 -2.96
N GLY A 228 -3.64 -5.98 -2.71
CA GLY A 228 -2.49 -6.87 -2.77
C GLY A 228 -1.54 -6.52 -3.92
N ILE A 229 -0.33 -6.11 -3.56
CA ILE A 229 0.75 -5.70 -4.46
C ILE A 229 2.00 -6.43 -4.00
N ALA A 230 2.69 -7.10 -4.90
CA ALA A 230 3.97 -7.74 -4.56
C ALA A 230 5.01 -7.48 -5.64
N TYR A 231 6.27 -7.34 -5.24
CA TYR A 231 7.35 -6.98 -6.14
C TYR A 231 8.54 -7.95 -6.06
N ASP A 232 8.88 -8.52 -7.21
CA ASP A 232 10.15 -9.22 -7.40
C ASP A 232 11.21 -8.22 -7.85
N ALA A 233 12.02 -7.75 -6.90
CA ALA A 233 13.10 -6.80 -7.17
C ALA A 233 14.22 -7.37 -8.05
N GLU A 234 14.47 -8.68 -8.01
CA GLU A 234 15.54 -9.33 -8.80
C GLU A 234 15.19 -9.30 -10.29
N LYS A 235 13.94 -9.64 -10.63
CA LYS A 235 13.47 -9.73 -12.03
C LYS A 235 12.60 -8.55 -12.47
N LYS A 236 12.38 -7.59 -11.58
CA LYS A 236 11.52 -6.41 -11.78
C LYS A 236 10.10 -6.78 -12.22
N ARG A 237 9.49 -7.74 -11.53
CA ARG A 237 8.11 -8.18 -11.80
C ARG A 237 7.18 -7.62 -10.74
N LEU A 238 6.11 -6.98 -11.19
CA LEU A 238 5.06 -6.46 -10.32
C LEU A 238 3.85 -7.40 -10.41
N PHE A 239 3.34 -7.81 -9.26
CA PHE A 239 2.16 -8.65 -9.15
C PHE A 239 1.05 -7.86 -8.46
N VAL A 240 -0.18 -8.02 -8.96
CA VAL A 240 -1.38 -7.44 -8.35
C VAL A 240 -2.49 -8.47 -8.30
N THR A 241 -3.33 -8.39 -7.28
CA THR A 241 -4.50 -9.25 -7.10
C THR A 241 -5.65 -8.47 -6.45
N GLY A 242 -6.66 -9.17 -5.96
CA GLY A 242 -7.71 -8.61 -5.14
C GLY A 242 -8.34 -9.64 -4.21
N LYS A 243 -9.17 -9.13 -3.32
CA LYS A 243 -9.94 -9.93 -2.37
C LYS A 243 -10.85 -10.88 -3.16
N LEU A 244 -10.71 -12.18 -2.92
CA LEU A 244 -11.49 -13.24 -3.57
C LEU A 244 -11.29 -13.33 -5.10
N TRP A 245 -10.27 -12.67 -5.65
CA TRP A 245 -10.00 -12.74 -7.10
C TRP A 245 -9.52 -14.14 -7.48
N PRO A 246 -9.87 -14.66 -8.67
CA PRO A 246 -9.41 -15.98 -9.12
C PRO A 246 -7.99 -15.97 -9.69
N LYS A 247 -7.37 -14.79 -9.80
CA LYS A 247 -6.08 -14.59 -10.46
C LYS A 247 -5.20 -13.57 -9.76
N ILE A 248 -3.90 -13.86 -9.76
CA ILE A 248 -2.82 -12.88 -9.58
C ILE A 248 -2.30 -12.51 -10.96
N TYR A 249 -2.06 -11.23 -11.22
CA TYR A 249 -1.56 -10.74 -12.50
C TYR A 249 -0.14 -10.20 -12.35
N GLU A 250 0.79 -10.75 -13.13
CA GLU A 250 2.06 -10.08 -13.41
C GLU A 250 1.81 -8.98 -14.43
N VAL A 251 2.19 -7.76 -14.09
CA VAL A 251 1.91 -6.57 -14.90
C VAL A 251 3.18 -5.76 -15.17
N LYS A 252 3.22 -5.12 -16.33
CA LYS A 252 4.21 -4.11 -16.67
C LYS A 252 3.54 -2.74 -16.75
N ILE A 253 4.05 -1.79 -15.99
CA ILE A 253 3.56 -0.41 -15.98
C ILE A 253 4.03 0.33 -17.24
N THR A 254 3.13 1.07 -17.87
CA THR A 254 3.42 1.85 -19.09
C THR A 254 2.85 3.26 -18.96
N PRO A 255 3.58 4.31 -19.37
CA PRO A 255 3.03 5.67 -19.39
C PRO A 255 1.73 5.72 -20.19
N ARG A 256 0.70 6.40 -19.66
CA ARG A 256 -0.53 6.68 -20.40
C ARG A 256 -0.21 7.68 -21.51
N LYS A 257 -0.63 7.35 -22.73
CA LYS A 257 -0.49 8.22 -23.90
C LYS A 257 -1.57 9.28 -23.94
#